data_AF-A0A401TB68-F1
#
_entry.id   AF-A0A401TB68-F1
#
_cell.length_a   1.000
_cell.length_b   1.000
_cell.length_c   1.000
_cell.angle_alpha   90.00
_cell.angle_beta   90.00
_cell.angle_gamma   90.00
#
_symmetry.space_group_name_H-M   'P 1'
#
loop_
_entity.id
_entity.type
_entity.pdbx_description
1 polymer ?
#
loop_
_entity_poly.entity_id
_entity_poly.type
_entity_poly.pdbx_seq_one_letter_code
_entity_poly.pdbx_strand_id
1 'polypeptide(L)'
;GHLRDNESEYVHWLVGNIPGNAVSEGEDICHYFPPFPAKGTGYHRCIFILFKQDDVIDFKEDFRPSPCLSLKMRTFKTCDFYKKHEDQLTPAGLAFFQCRWDESVTRTFHNLL
;
A
#
# COMPACT_ATOMS: atom_id res chain seq x y z
N GLY A 1 7.58 7.65 -1.03
CA GLY A 1 7.62 8.82 -1.92
C GLY A 1 6.21 9.24 -2.19
N HIS A 2 5.84 10.47 -1.84
CA HIS A 2 4.50 11.01 -2.04
C HIS A 2 4.61 12.37 -2.72
N LEU A 3 3.73 12.67 -3.68
CA LEU A 3 3.95 13.79 -4.61
C LEU A 3 3.66 15.17 -4.02
N ARG A 4 2.98 15.24 -2.86
CA ARG A 4 2.49 16.50 -2.26
C ARG A 4 2.84 16.70 -0.79
N ASP A 5 3.17 15.63 -0.08
CA ASP A 5 3.35 15.63 1.37
C ASP A 5 4.51 14.71 1.69
N ASN A 6 5.57 15.25 2.28
CA ASN A 6 6.82 14.52 2.51
C ASN A 6 6.74 13.58 3.72
N GLU A 7 5.75 13.77 4.60
CA GLU A 7 5.54 12.97 5.81
C GLU A 7 4.49 11.86 5.59
N SER A 8 4.06 11.66 4.35
CA SER A 8 3.05 10.67 3.97
C SER A 8 3.57 9.68 2.92
N GLU A 9 2.87 8.56 2.84
CA GLU A 9 3.15 7.45 1.92
C GLU A 9 1.99 7.29 0.93
N TYR A 10 2.20 6.52 -0.13
CA TYR A 10 1.10 5.96 -0.92
C TYR A 10 0.98 4.46 -0.60
N VAL A 11 -0.23 4.02 -0.24
CA VAL A 11 -0.52 2.59 -0.21
C VAL A 11 -0.70 2.09 -1.65
N HIS A 12 0.17 1.16 -2.04
CA HIS A 12 0.10 0.52 -3.36
C HIS A 12 -0.82 -0.69 -3.31
N TRP A 13 -0.85 -1.42 -2.21
CA TRP A 13 -1.65 -2.62 -2.02
C TRP A 13 -1.85 -2.87 -0.53
N LEU A 14 -3.05 -3.29 -0.13
CA LEU A 14 -3.35 -3.68 1.23
C LEU A 14 -4.36 -4.84 1.21
N VAL A 15 -3.94 -5.98 1.77
CA VAL A 15 -4.77 -7.19 1.90
C VAL A 15 -4.77 -7.58 3.37
N GLY A 16 -5.96 -7.83 3.93
CA GLY A 16 -6.13 -8.28 5.30
C GLY A 16 -6.77 -9.66 5.35
N ASN A 17 -6.85 -10.22 6.56
CA ASN A 17 -7.56 -11.48 6.83
C ASN A 17 -7.09 -12.64 5.93
N ILE A 18 -5.79 -12.71 5.62
CA ILE A 18 -5.21 -13.74 4.75
C ILE A 18 -5.20 -15.09 5.48
N PRO A 19 -5.87 -16.14 4.97
CA PRO A 19 -5.82 -17.45 5.59
C PRO A 19 -4.48 -18.13 5.30
N GLY A 20 -3.61 -18.20 6.31
CA GLY A 20 -2.29 -18.83 6.20
C GLY A 20 -1.40 -18.11 5.18
N ASN A 21 -1.15 -18.75 4.04
CA ASN A 21 -0.34 -18.20 2.94
C ASN A 21 -1.16 -17.93 1.66
N ALA A 22 -2.48 -18.11 1.69
CA ALA A 22 -3.35 -17.95 0.54
C ALA A 22 -3.75 -16.47 0.33
N VAL A 23 -2.81 -15.65 -0.14
CA VAL A 23 -3.01 -14.19 -0.33
C VAL A 23 -4.23 -13.87 -1.21
N SER A 24 -4.53 -14.72 -2.19
CA SER A 24 -5.69 -14.57 -3.07
C SER A 24 -7.05 -14.76 -2.39
N GLU A 25 -7.07 -15.37 -1.21
CA GLU A 25 -8.28 -15.57 -0.40
C GLU A 25 -8.44 -14.50 0.70
N GLY A 26 -7.47 -13.58 0.82
CA GLY A 26 -7.58 -12.45 1.73
C GLY A 26 -8.54 -11.37 1.25
N GLU A 27 -8.93 -10.49 2.17
CA GLU A 27 -9.77 -9.34 1.90
C GLU A 27 -8.95 -8.23 1.21
N ASP A 28 -9.32 -7.88 -0.03
CA ASP A 28 -8.67 -6.81 -0.80
C ASP A 28 -9.13 -5.42 -0.32
N ILE A 29 -8.51 -4.91 0.74
CA ILE A 29 -8.82 -3.61 1.37
C ILE A 29 -8.43 -2.45 0.45
N CYS A 30 -7.32 -2.60 -0.28
CA CYS A 30 -6.91 -1.66 -1.32
C CYS A 30 -6.22 -2.41 -2.45
N HIS A 31 -6.90 -2.50 -3.60
CA HIS A 31 -6.36 -3.16 -4.79
C HIS A 31 -4.99 -2.62 -5.20
N TYR A 32 -4.20 -3.54 -5.76
CA TYR A 32 -2.84 -3.26 -6.21
C TYR A 32 -2.79 -2.11 -7.24
N PHE A 33 -1.85 -1.19 -7.03
CA PHE A 33 -1.51 -0.12 -7.96
C PHE A 33 0.01 -0.07 -8.17
N PRO A 34 0.47 -0.10 -9.44
CA PRO A 34 1.90 -0.20 -9.74
C PRO A 34 2.67 1.01 -9.20
N PRO A 35 3.94 0.87 -8.79
CA PRO A 35 4.78 2.01 -8.45
C PRO A 35 4.86 3.04 -9.58
N PHE A 36 4.80 4.33 -9.23
CA PHE A 36 4.83 5.45 -10.18
C PHE A 36 5.88 6.51 -9.81
N PRO A 37 7.17 6.13 -9.63
CA PRO A 37 8.21 7.09 -9.29
C PRO A 37 8.33 8.18 -10.36
N ALA A 38 8.08 9.44 -10.00
CA ALA A 38 8.10 10.55 -10.94
C ALA A 38 9.50 10.74 -11.55
N LYS A 39 9.55 11.09 -12.84
CA LYS A 39 10.81 11.29 -13.57
C LYS A 39 11.68 12.34 -12.88
N GLY A 40 12.96 12.03 -12.68
CA GLY A 40 13.93 12.93 -12.04
C GLY A 40 13.96 12.88 -10.51
N THR A 41 13.11 12.09 -9.85
CA THR A 41 13.09 11.98 -8.37
C THR A 41 14.02 10.92 -7.78
N GLY A 42 14.82 10.24 -8.64
CA GLY A 42 15.76 9.21 -8.21
C GLY A 42 15.11 7.86 -7.93
N TYR A 43 15.70 7.09 -7.02
CA TYR A 43 15.19 5.78 -6.60
C TYR A 43 14.20 5.91 -5.44
N HIS A 44 13.04 5.28 -5.58
CA HIS A 44 12.03 5.15 -4.53
C HIS A 44 12.09 3.75 -3.95
N ARG A 45 11.88 3.64 -2.64
CA ARG A 45 11.74 2.37 -1.95
C ARG A 45 10.26 2.00 -1.88
N CYS A 46 9.92 0.81 -2.37
CA CYS A 46 8.61 0.20 -2.18
C CYS A 46 8.77 -0.91 -1.14
N ILE A 47 8.01 -0.81 -0.05
CA ILE A 47 8.17 -1.66 1.12
C ILE A 47 6.92 -2.55 1.23
N PHE A 48 7.15 -3.84 1.44
CA PHE A 48 6.15 -4.81 1.85
C PHE A 48 6.33 -5.07 3.34
N ILE A 49 5.26 -4.90 4.10
CA ILE A 49 5.21 -5.20 5.53
C ILE A 49 4.20 -6.32 5.71
N LEU A 50 4.61 -7.38 6.40
CA LEU A 50 3.72 -8.47 6.78
C LEU A 50 3.40 -8.33 8.26
N PHE A 51 2.11 -8.19 8.57
CA PHE A 51 1.61 -8.25 9.94
C PHE A 51 0.97 -9.62 10.19
N LYS A 52 1.26 -10.20 11.34
CA LYS A 52 0.52 -11.35 11.87
C LYS A 52 -0.72 -10.82 12.61
N GLN A 53 -1.86 -11.40 12.27
CA GLN A 53 -3.14 -11.15 12.95
C GLN A 53 -3.37 -12.20 14.04
N ASP A 54 -3.79 -11.77 15.22
CA ASP A 54 -4.20 -12.68 16.29
C ASP A 54 -5.68 -13.11 16.18
N ASP A 55 -6.51 -12.30 15.51
CA ASP A 55 -7.90 -12.61 15.16
C ASP A 55 -8.31 -11.90 13.84
N VAL A 56 -9.50 -12.18 13.33
CA VAL A 56 -10.11 -11.47 12.19
C VAL A 56 -10.33 -10.00 12.56
N ILE A 57 -9.92 -9.09 11.68
CA ILE A 57 -10.03 -7.64 11.89
C ILE A 57 -11.07 -7.05 10.94
N ASP A 58 -11.87 -6.09 11.42
CA ASP A 58 -12.80 -5.33 10.58
C ASP A 58 -12.10 -4.11 9.96
N PHE A 59 -11.81 -4.17 8.66
CA PHE A 59 -11.10 -3.12 7.92
C PHE A 59 -12.02 -2.12 7.20
N LYS A 60 -13.31 -2.03 7.53
CA LYS A 60 -14.26 -1.11 6.86
C LYS A 60 -13.80 0.33 6.72
N GLU A 61 -13.12 0.87 7.74
CA GLU A 61 -12.60 2.24 7.73
C GLU A 61 -11.32 2.41 6.89
N ASP A 62 -10.58 1.33 6.67
CA ASP A 62 -9.34 1.31 5.88
C ASP A 62 -9.61 0.96 4.40
N PHE A 63 -10.81 0.48 4.10
CA PHE A 63 -11.27 0.08 2.79
C PHE A 63 -11.22 1.22 1.77
N ARG A 64 -10.77 0.90 0.57
CA ARG A 64 -10.75 1.81 -0.59
C ARG A 64 -11.55 1.18 -1.72
N PRO A 65 -12.29 1.98 -2.51
CA PRO A 65 -13.06 1.48 -3.64
C PRO A 65 -12.14 0.74 -4.62
N SER A 66 -12.68 -0.21 -5.38
CA SER A 66 -11.92 -0.90 -6.43
C SER A 66 -12.56 -0.59 -7.80
N PRO A 67 -11.85 0.08 -8.73
CA PRO A 67 -10.48 0.58 -8.63
C PRO A 67 -10.38 1.97 -7.94
N CYS A 68 -9.57 2.06 -6.88
CA CYS A 68 -9.06 3.31 -6.29
C CYS A 68 -7.91 3.92 -7.12
N LEU A 69 -8.24 4.84 -8.01
CA LEU A 69 -7.25 5.61 -8.79
C LEU A 69 -6.90 6.97 -8.14
N SER A 70 -7.63 7.34 -7.08
CA SER A 70 -7.42 8.62 -6.38
C SER A 70 -6.17 8.57 -5.51
N LEU A 71 -5.15 9.37 -5.88
CA LEU A 71 -3.94 9.53 -5.05
C LEU A 71 -4.26 10.06 -3.65
N LYS A 72 -5.29 10.91 -3.49
CA LYS A 72 -5.71 11.42 -2.18
C LYS A 72 -6.21 10.28 -1.27
N MET A 73 -6.95 9.33 -1.83
CA MET A 73 -7.42 8.17 -1.07
C MET A 73 -6.31 7.17 -0.80
N ARG A 74 -5.28 7.13 -1.65
CA ARG A 74 -4.09 6.30 -1.46
C ARG A 74 -3.07 6.93 -0.51
N THR A 75 -3.21 8.19 -0.12
CA THR A 75 -2.40 8.78 0.95
C THR A 75 -2.54 7.95 2.22
N PHE A 76 -1.42 7.56 2.79
CA PHE A 76 -1.37 6.58 3.87
C PHE A 76 -0.23 6.91 4.84
N LYS A 77 -0.37 6.46 6.08
CA LYS A 77 0.68 6.49 7.11
C LYS A 77 0.68 5.16 7.84
N THR A 78 1.71 4.36 7.56
CA THR A 78 1.86 3.02 8.14
C THR A 78 1.84 3.03 9.67
N CYS A 79 2.48 4.03 10.28
CA CYS A 79 2.49 4.17 11.74
C CYS A 79 1.10 4.39 12.34
N ASP A 80 0.25 5.19 11.68
CA ASP A 80 -1.10 5.48 12.18
C ASP A 80 -2.01 4.26 11.99
N PHE A 81 -1.87 3.56 10.86
CA PHE A 81 -2.55 2.29 10.62
C PHE A 81 -2.16 1.24 11.67
N TYR A 82 -0.88 1.09 11.98
CA TYR A 82 -0.42 0.14 12.98
C TYR A 82 -0.96 0.49 14.37
N LYS A 83 -0.84 1.75 14.81
CA LYS A 83 -1.38 2.20 16.11
C LYS A 83 -2.87 1.93 16.27
N LYS A 84 -3.65 2.08 15.19
CA LYS A 84 -5.09 1.82 15.21
C LYS A 84 -5.42 0.35 15.49
N HIS A 85 -4.55 -0.57 15.07
CA HIS A 85 -4.77 -2.01 15.10
C HIS A 85 -3.72 -2.76 15.94
N GLU A 86 -2.98 -2.06 16.82
CA GLU A 86 -1.80 -2.59 17.49
C GLU A 86 -2.10 -3.72 18.49
N ASP A 87 -3.31 -3.75 19.04
CA ASP A 87 -3.79 -4.81 19.92
C ASP A 87 -4.03 -6.14 19.17
N GLN A 88 -4.15 -6.11 17.84
CA GLN A 88 -4.49 -7.26 17.00
C GLN A 88 -3.44 -7.60 15.94
N LEU A 89 -2.51 -6.67 15.67
CA LEU A 89 -1.45 -6.81 14.67
C LEU A 89 -0.07 -6.83 15.33
N THR A 90 0.74 -7.82 14.95
CA THR A 90 2.17 -7.85 15.28
C THR A 90 3.00 -7.83 13.99
N PRO A 91 3.99 -6.93 13.82
CA PRO A 91 4.88 -6.95 12.67
C PRO A 91 5.67 -8.27 12.63
N ALA A 92 5.57 -9.01 11.52
CA ALA A 92 6.15 -10.34 11.36
C ALA A 92 7.22 -10.42 10.26
N GLY A 93 7.16 -9.54 9.26
CA GLY A 93 8.11 -9.56 8.15
C GLY A 93 8.23 -8.22 7.43
N LEU A 94 9.36 -8.05 6.75
CA LEU A 94 9.70 -6.88 5.97
C LEU A 94 10.46 -7.31 4.71
N ALA A 95 10.03 -6.82 3.56
CA ALA A 95 10.78 -6.89 2.32
C ALA A 95 10.67 -5.55 1.60
N PHE A 96 11.65 -5.20 0.76
CA PHE A 96 11.55 -3.99 -0.04
C PHE A 96 12.36 -4.13 -1.33
N PHE A 97 12.02 -3.29 -2.30
CA PHE A 97 12.81 -3.10 -3.50
C PHE A 97 12.92 -1.62 -3.83
N GLN A 98 13.84 -1.29 -4.73
CA GLN A 98 13.98 0.06 -5.27
C GLN A 98 13.47 0.11 -6.70
N CYS A 99 12.70 1.14 -7.01
CA CYS A 99 12.26 1.45 -8.37
C CYS A 99 12.68 2.87 -8.75
N ARG A 100 12.81 3.11 -10.04
CA ARG A 100 13.01 4.44 -10.61
C ARG A 100 12.06 4.60 -11.78
N TRP A 101 11.92 5.82 -12.27
CA TRP A 101 11.12 6.09 -13.46
C TRP A 101 11.57 5.22 -14.65
N ASP A 102 10.59 4.68 -15.37
CA ASP A 102 10.71 4.09 -16.70
C ASP A 102 9.49 4.49 -17.57
N GLU A 103 9.42 3.99 -18.79
CA GLU A 103 8.32 4.31 -19.72
C GLU A 103 6.94 3.83 -19.23
N SER A 104 6.89 2.78 -18.40
CA SER A 104 5.62 2.26 -17.87
C SER A 104 4.97 3.26 -16.93
N VAL A 105 5.77 4.01 -16.16
CA VAL A 105 5.28 5.06 -15.25
C VAL A 105 4.54 6.15 -16.01
N THR A 106 5.04 6.56 -17.18
CA THR A 106 4.35 7.55 -18.02
C THR A 106 2.97 7.04 -18.44
N ARG A 107 2.84 5.75 -18.77
CA ARG A 107 1.53 5.13 -19.10
C ARG A 107 0.61 5.12 -17.89
N THR A 108 1.12 4.85 -16.68
CA THR A 108 0.34 4.93 -15.44
C THR A 108 -0.23 6.33 -15.24
N PHE A 109 0.56 7.40 -15.43
CA PHE A 109 0.09 8.77 -15.28
C PHE A 109 -0.92 9.22 -16.35
N HIS A 110 -0.92 8.63 -17.54
CA HIS A 110 -1.85 9.03 -18.61
C HIS A 110 -3.13 8.20 -18.64
N ASN A 111 -3.05 6.92 -18.25
CA ASN A 111 -4.14 5.97 -18.43
C ASN A 111 -4.86 5.62 -17.12
N LEU A 112 -4.19 5.77 -15.97
CA LEU A 112 -4.72 5.37 -14.66
C LEU A 112 -4.92 6.54 -13.70
N LEU A 113 -4.14 7.63 -13.81
CA LEU A 113 -4.25 8.83 -12.95
C LEU A 113 -4.74 10.03 -13.75
#